data_AF-A0A165Q0K2-F1
#
_entry.id   AF-A0A165Q0K2-F1
#
_cell.length_a   1.000
_cell.length_b   1.000
_cell.length_c   1.000
_cell.angle_alpha   90.00
_cell.angle_beta   90.00
_cell.angle_gamma   90.00
#
_symmetry.space_group_name_H-M   'P 1'
#
loop_
_entity.id
_entity.type
_entity.pdbx_description
1 polymer ?
#
loop_
_entity_poly.entity_id
_entity_poly.type
_entity_poly.pdbx_seq_one_letter_code
_entity_poly.pdbx_strand_id
1 'polypeptide(L)'
;MELRQAQAKPVFDDLEDWLHAQLSRISGKSALAGAIRYALTRLPKALPYLDNRHLELDNNAAERAMKPLALALGRKNYLFMGSQAGDKAAAITYTLIQTAKLNSVDPHAWLT
;
A
#
# COMPACT_ATOMS: atom_id res chain seq x y z
N MET A 1 -12.78 13.05 -12.03
CA MET A 1 -13.12 11.70 -12.53
C MET A 1 -12.87 11.63 -14.02
N GLU A 2 -13.48 12.50 -14.83
CA GLU A 2 -13.23 12.58 -16.28
C GLU A 2 -11.75 12.72 -16.64
N LEU A 3 -10.99 13.56 -15.94
CA LEU A 3 -9.54 13.69 -16.18
C LEU A 3 -8.76 12.39 -15.91
N ARG A 4 -9.13 11.63 -14.86
CA ARG A 4 -8.50 10.34 -14.53
C ARG A 4 -8.81 9.29 -15.60
N GLN A 5 -10.06 9.21 -16.03
CA GLN A 5 -10.48 8.32 -17.11
C GLN A 5 -9.84 8.70 -18.46
N ALA A 6 -9.73 10.00 -18.78
CA ALA A 6 -9.17 10.46 -20.04
C ALA A 6 -7.64 10.36 -20.12
N GLN A 7 -6.93 10.51 -19.00
CA GLN A 7 -5.46 10.53 -18.99
C GLN A 7 -4.84 9.27 -18.40
N ALA A 8 -5.36 8.73 -17.30
CA ALA A 8 -4.72 7.62 -16.61
C ALA A 8 -5.14 6.26 -17.18
N LYS A 9 -6.41 6.08 -17.56
CA LYS A 9 -6.87 4.83 -18.19
C LYS A 9 -6.04 4.41 -19.42
N PRO A 10 -5.79 5.27 -20.42
CA PRO A 10 -4.97 4.85 -21.58
C PRO A 10 -3.54 4.46 -21.17
N VAL A 11 -2.98 5.10 -20.14
CA VAL A 11 -1.64 4.73 -19.62
C VAL A 11 -1.66 3.35 -18.97
N PHE A 12 -2.74 2.99 -18.28
CA PHE A 12 -2.90 1.65 -17.71
C PHE A 12 -3.06 0.58 -18.80
N ASP A 13 -3.87 0.87 -19.80
CA ASP A 13 -4.11 -0.04 -20.94
C ASP A 13 -2.80 -0.24 -21.73
N ASP A 14 -2.08 0.84 -22.05
CA ASP A 14 -0.78 0.80 -22.74
C ASP A 14 0.28 0.02 -21.92
N LEU A 15 0.27 0.19 -20.60
CA LEU A 15 1.18 -0.53 -19.71
C LEU A 15 0.86 -2.03 -19.68
N GLU A 16 -0.41 -2.42 -19.64
CA GLU A 16 -0.84 -3.81 -19.67
C GLU A 16 -0.38 -4.50 -20.95
N ASP A 17 -0.65 -3.87 -22.10
CA ASP A 17 -0.24 -4.34 -23.41
C ASP A 17 1.29 -4.45 -23.51
N TRP A 18 2.01 -3.44 -23.02
CA TRP A 18 3.47 -3.46 -23.00
C TRP A 18 4.03 -4.60 -22.14
N LEU A 19 3.46 -4.85 -20.96
CA LEU A 19 3.88 -5.94 -20.08
C LEU A 19 3.63 -7.32 -20.70
N HIS A 20 2.49 -7.50 -21.37
CA HIS A 20 2.22 -8.70 -22.15
C HIS A 20 3.20 -8.90 -23.31
N ALA A 21 3.53 -7.83 -24.03
CA ALA A 21 4.54 -7.84 -25.09
C ALA A 21 5.96 -8.13 -24.57
N GLN A 22 6.30 -7.70 -23.35
CA GLN A 22 7.59 -8.05 -22.75
C GLN A 22 7.64 -9.53 -22.35
N LEU A 23 6.55 -10.11 -21.86
CA LEU A 23 6.51 -11.54 -21.49
C LEU A 23 6.81 -12.48 -22.66
N SER A 24 6.41 -12.12 -23.89
CA SER A 24 6.71 -12.93 -25.08
C SER A 24 8.18 -12.86 -25.52
N ARG A 25 8.91 -11.82 -25.07
CA ARG A 25 10.32 -11.57 -25.43
C ARG A 25 11.33 -12.11 -24.42
N ILE A 26 10.90 -12.42 -23.20
CA ILE A 26 11.78 -12.86 -22.12
C ILE A 26 11.57 -14.35 -21.80
N SER A 27 12.60 -14.98 -21.24
CA SER A 27 12.46 -16.35 -20.73
C SER A 27 11.44 -16.38 -19.59
N GLY A 28 10.42 -17.24 -19.72
CA GLY A 28 9.33 -17.36 -18.75
C GLY A 28 9.80 -17.76 -17.33
N LYS A 29 10.99 -18.35 -17.20
CA LYS A 29 11.59 -18.72 -15.90
C LYS A 29 12.42 -17.60 -15.25
N SER A 30 12.58 -16.46 -15.91
CA SER A 30 13.33 -15.33 -15.35
C SER A 30 12.60 -14.68 -14.16
N ALA A 31 13.37 -14.11 -13.24
CA ALA A 31 12.82 -13.31 -12.13
C ALA A 31 11.97 -12.14 -12.65
N LEU A 32 12.37 -11.53 -13.76
CA LEU A 32 11.63 -10.46 -14.43
C LEU A 32 10.25 -10.94 -14.92
N ALA A 33 10.18 -12.12 -15.55
CA ALA A 33 8.90 -12.70 -15.94
C ALA A 33 7.99 -12.99 -14.73
N GLY A 34 8.57 -13.40 -13.60
CA GLY A 34 7.86 -13.51 -12.33
C GLY A 34 7.28 -12.18 -11.85
N ALA A 35 8.08 -11.12 -11.87
CA ALA A 35 7.66 -9.78 -11.48
C ALA A 35 6.57 -9.22 -12.41
N ILE A 36 6.68 -9.42 -13.72
CA ILE A 36 5.67 -8.97 -14.68
C ILE A 36 4.34 -9.69 -14.47
N ARG A 37 4.35 -11.03 -14.30
CA ARG A 37 3.12 -11.78 -13.99
C ARG A 37 2.47 -11.33 -12.68
N TYR A 38 3.29 -11.00 -11.68
CA TYR A 38 2.80 -10.44 -10.42
C TYR A 38 2.16 -9.06 -10.62
N ALA A 39 2.79 -8.19 -11.40
CA ALA A 39 2.24 -6.88 -11.73
C ALA A 39 0.90 -7.00 -12.48
N LEU A 40 0.83 -7.86 -13.52
CA LEU A 40 -0.40 -8.09 -14.29
C LEU A 40 -1.55 -8.63 -13.42
N THR A 41 -1.27 -9.53 -12.47
CA THR A 41 -2.31 -10.00 -11.53
C THR A 41 -2.75 -8.95 -10.49
N ARG A 42 -2.00 -7.85 -10.35
CA ARG A 42 -2.33 -6.74 -9.44
C ARG A 42 -2.97 -5.56 -10.16
N LEU A 43 -2.72 -5.38 -11.45
CA LEU A 43 -3.23 -4.26 -12.24
C LEU A 43 -4.76 -4.06 -12.14
N PRO A 44 -5.60 -5.11 -12.20
CA PRO A 44 -7.05 -4.95 -12.06
C PRO A 44 -7.48 -4.42 -10.69
N LYS A 45 -6.64 -4.56 -9.65
CA LYS A 45 -6.90 -4.02 -8.31
C LYS A 45 -6.58 -2.53 -8.20
N ALA A 46 -5.81 -1.98 -9.14
CA ALA A 46 -5.52 -0.55 -9.21
C ALA A 46 -6.60 0.23 -9.97
N LEU A 47 -7.29 -0.41 -10.92
CA LEU A 47 -8.35 0.20 -11.73
C LEU A 47 -9.48 0.88 -10.92
N PRO A 48 -9.94 0.38 -9.75
CA PRO A 48 -10.98 1.04 -8.96
C PRO A 48 -10.66 2.48 -8.54
N TYR A 49 -9.40 2.92 -8.55
CA TYR A 49 -9.02 4.32 -8.29
C TYR A 49 -9.49 5.28 -9.40
N LEU A 50 -9.66 4.77 -10.62
CA LEU A 50 -10.17 5.53 -11.77
C LEU A 50 -11.64 5.91 -11.54
N ASP A 51 -12.38 5.04 -10.85
CA ASP A 51 -13.83 5.15 -10.61
C ASP A 51 -14.19 5.70 -9.22
N ASN A 52 -13.25 5.74 -8.28
CA ASN A 52 -13.48 6.26 -6.94
C ASN A 52 -12.57 7.44 -6.61
N ARG A 53 -13.17 8.62 -6.43
CA ARG A 53 -12.46 9.85 -6.04
C ARG A 53 -11.76 9.77 -4.67
N HIS A 54 -12.26 8.93 -3.77
CA HIS A 54 -11.71 8.76 -2.42
C HIS A 54 -10.53 7.78 -2.38
N LEU A 55 -10.27 7.08 -3.49
CA LEU A 55 -9.12 6.21 -3.61
C LEU A 55 -7.98 6.99 -4.27
N GLU A 56 -6.83 6.95 -3.60
CA GLU A 56 -5.56 7.39 -4.14
C GLU A 56 -4.93 6.25 -4.96
N LEU A 57 -4.13 6.61 -5.96
CA LEU A 57 -3.42 5.64 -6.79
C LEU A 57 -2.35 4.88 -5.99
N ASP A 58 -1.77 5.55 -5.00
CA ASP A 58 -0.71 5.02 -4.17
C ASP A 58 -1.18 4.81 -2.72
N ASN A 59 -0.46 3.93 -2.02
CA ASN A 59 -0.62 3.74 -0.59
C ASN A 59 0.38 4.60 0.21
N ASN A 60 1.00 5.64 -0.38
CA ASN A 60 2.12 6.35 0.22
C ASN A 60 1.74 7.01 1.56
N ALA A 61 0.47 7.41 1.72
CA ALA A 61 -0.04 7.90 2.99
C ALA A 61 -0.04 6.81 4.07
N ALA A 62 -0.51 5.60 3.73
CA ALA A 62 -0.50 4.46 4.63
C ALA A 62 0.93 3.99 4.93
N GLU A 63 1.80 3.92 3.92
CA GLU A 63 3.21 3.59 4.13
C GLU A 63 3.91 4.61 5.00
N ARG A 64 3.72 5.92 4.77
CA ARG A 64 4.27 6.96 5.65
C ARG A 64 3.76 6.84 7.08
N ALA A 65 2.49 6.48 7.29
CA ALA A 65 1.95 6.22 8.62
C ALA A 65 2.57 4.95 9.27
N MET A 66 2.91 3.94 8.47
CA MET A 66 3.56 2.70 8.92
C MET A 66 5.09 2.80 9.03
N LYS A 67 5.75 3.76 8.37
CA LYS A 67 7.21 3.90 8.39
C LYS A 67 7.78 4.07 9.81
N PRO A 68 7.19 4.88 10.72
CA PRO A 68 7.63 4.96 12.11
C PRO A 68 7.57 3.62 12.85
N LEU A 69 6.56 2.78 12.53
CA LEU A 69 6.38 1.43 13.08
C LEU A 69 7.48 0.47 12.58
N ALA A 70 7.79 0.50 11.27
CA ALA A 70 8.70 -0.46 10.65
C ALA A 70 10.18 -0.07 10.71
N LEU A 71 10.53 1.22 10.67
CA LEU A 71 11.89 1.71 10.41
C LEU A 71 12.56 2.48 11.55
N ALA A 72 11.82 3.19 12.43
CA ALA A 72 12.44 4.19 13.31
C ALA A 72 12.51 3.82 14.80
N LEU A 73 11.48 3.19 15.38
CA LEU A 73 11.40 3.02 16.85
C LEU A 73 10.87 1.64 17.32
N GLY A 74 10.25 0.84 16.44
CA GLY A 74 9.42 -0.31 16.83
C GLY A 74 10.15 -1.63 17.12
N ARG A 75 11.19 -2.00 16.37
CA ARG A 75 11.77 -3.35 16.48
C ARG A 75 12.85 -3.52 17.54
N LYS A 76 13.53 -2.42 17.94
CA LYS A 76 14.61 -2.46 18.93
C LYS A 76 14.19 -2.04 20.34
N ASN A 77 13.12 -1.26 20.49
CA ASN A 77 12.68 -0.73 21.79
C ASN A 77 11.40 -1.37 22.36
N TYR A 78 10.74 -2.28 21.62
CA TYR A 78 9.55 -2.97 22.11
C TYR A 78 9.94 -4.34 22.66
N LEU A 79 10.16 -4.41 23.98
CA LEU A 79 10.42 -5.66 24.73
C LEU A 79 9.34 -6.74 24.55
N PHE A 80 8.17 -6.39 24.01
CA PHE A 80 7.02 -7.27 23.81
C PHE A 80 6.77 -7.65 22.35
N MET A 81 7.38 -6.95 21.39
CA MET A 81 7.21 -7.19 19.95
C MET A 81 8.13 -8.35 19.55
N GLY A 82 7.54 -9.51 19.26
CA GLY A 82 8.24 -10.79 19.18
C GLY A 82 7.41 -11.99 19.66
N SER A 83 6.32 -11.72 20.40
CA SER A 83 5.24 -12.68 20.61
C SER A 83 4.01 -12.25 19.81
N GLN A 84 3.21 -13.20 19.32
CA GLN A 84 1.99 -12.90 18.56
C GLN A 84 1.01 -12.01 19.36
N ALA A 85 0.99 -12.14 20.68
CA ALA A 85 0.17 -11.31 21.56
C ALA A 85 0.69 -9.86 21.64
N GLY A 86 2.01 -9.68 21.78
CA GLY A 86 2.62 -8.35 21.80
C GLY A 86 2.52 -7.61 20.47
N ASP A 87 2.63 -8.33 19.35
CA ASP A 87 2.44 -7.76 18.01
C ASP A 87 0.99 -7.28 17.81
N LYS A 88 0.00 -8.06 18.28
CA LYS A 88 -1.41 -7.66 18.25
C LYS A 88 -1.69 -6.44 19.12
N ALA A 89 -1.17 -6.42 20.34
CA ALA A 89 -1.35 -5.29 21.25
C ALA A 89 -0.73 -4.01 20.67
N ALA A 90 0.47 -4.10 20.10
CA ALA A 90 1.12 -2.98 19.41
C ALA A 90 0.25 -2.50 18.23
N ALA A 91 -0.20 -3.40 17.36
CA ALA A 91 -1.02 -3.06 16.21
C ALA A 91 -2.30 -2.30 16.60
N ILE A 92 -2.98 -2.73 17.68
CA ILE A 92 -4.19 -2.07 18.20
C ILE A 92 -3.86 -0.65 18.67
N THR A 93 -2.89 -0.49 19.57
CA THR A 93 -2.53 0.82 20.15
C THR A 93 -2.10 1.81 19.07
N TYR A 94 -1.33 1.38 18.08
CA TYR A 94 -0.92 2.26 16.98
C TYR A 94 -2.08 2.64 16.06
N THR A 95 -2.99 1.70 15.77
CA THR A 95 -4.19 1.99 14.99
C THR A 95 -5.02 3.06 15.68
N LEU A 96 -5.19 2.95 17.00
CA LEU A 96 -5.90 3.94 17.82
C LEU A 96 -5.22 5.31 17.78
N ILE A 97 -3.91 5.39 18.03
CA ILE A 97 -3.15 6.65 17.99
C ILE A 97 -3.23 7.30 16.59
N GLN A 98 -3.07 6.51 15.54
CA GLN A 98 -3.09 7.02 14.17
C GLN A 98 -4.49 7.51 13.77
N THR A 99 -5.54 6.84 14.26
CA THR A 99 -6.94 7.26 14.08
C THR A 99 -7.21 8.59 14.78
N ALA A 100 -6.76 8.77 16.03
CA ALA A 100 -6.91 10.04 16.73
C ALA A 100 -6.20 11.19 15.99
N LYS A 101 -4.96 10.96 15.53
CA LYS A 101 -4.20 11.93 14.72
C LYS A 101 -4.91 12.30 13.41
N LEU A 102 -5.48 11.31 12.70
CA LEU A 102 -6.24 11.53 11.47
C LEU A 102 -7.50 12.38 11.69
N ASN A 103 -8.10 12.30 12.88
CA ASN A 103 -9.26 13.11 13.27
C ASN A 103 -8.88 14.43 13.95
N SER A 104 -7.59 14.79 13.98
CA SER A 104 -7.08 15.98 14.69
C SER A 104 -7.44 16.02 16.18
N VAL A 105 -7.61 14.86 16.81
CA VAL A 105 -7.85 14.71 18.25
C VAL A 105 -6.53 14.37 18.93
N ASP A 106 -6.29 14.94 20.12
CA ASP A 106 -5.12 14.58 20.92
C ASP A 106 -5.20 13.11 21.34
N PRO A 107 -4.26 12.25 20.91
CA PRO A 107 -4.32 10.82 21.21
C PRO A 107 -4.22 10.51 22.70
N HIS A 108 -3.55 11.36 23.49
CA HIS A 108 -3.41 11.14 24.92
C HIS A 108 -4.73 11.40 25.65
N ALA A 109 -5.37 12.54 25.36
CA ALA A 109 -6.69 12.87 25.88
C ALA A 109 -7.80 11.91 25.42
N TRP A 110 -7.61 11.20 24.30
CA TRP A 110 -8.58 10.25 23.79
C TRP A 110 -8.45 8.83 24.37
N LEU A 111 -7.24 8.45 24.79
CA LEU A 111 -6.94 7.13 25.37
C LEU A 111 -7.00 7.10 26.90
N THR A 112 -7.20 8.26 27.54
CA THR A 112 -7.30 8.44 29.00
C THR A 112 -8.73 8.80 29.36
#